data_AF-A0A918KKP4-F1
#
_entry.id   AF-A0A918KKP4-F1
#
_cell.length_a   1.000
_cell.length_b   1.000
_cell.length_c   1.000
_cell.angle_alpha   90.00
_cell.angle_beta   90.00
_cell.angle_gamma   90.00
#
_symmetry.space_group_name_H-M   'P 1'
#
loop_
_entity.id
_entity.type
_entity.pdbx_description
1 polymer ?
#
loop_
_entity_poly.entity_id
_entity_poly.type
_entity_poly.pdbx_seq_one_letter_code
_entity_poly.pdbx_strand_id
1 'polypeptide(L)'
;MTDTASHSTDAPFDPFDFPADLIAAQREAAELHAELHRFQATLPWSREPHEGWEAPEQNGGPQGRRSARPATEGWTEEQAETYDTLWKRWRDKSTEVHMHAHWKRCTGAVAYEARQALKRLPEARPVVPVETAEPTQDDVTLTR
;
A
#
# COMPACT_ATOMS: atom_id res chain seq x y z
N MET A 1 -27.04 -19.54 1.79
CA MET A 1 -27.19 -18.37 2.67
C MET A 1 -26.14 -17.36 2.24
N THR A 2 -26.50 -16.47 1.31
CA THR A 2 -25.66 -15.33 0.90
C THR A 2 -26.52 -14.10 1.13
N ASP A 3 -26.19 -13.37 2.18
CA ASP A 3 -26.87 -12.14 2.56
C ASP A 3 -26.34 -11.02 1.67
N THR A 4 -26.96 -10.86 0.49
CA THR A 4 -26.73 -9.70 -0.37
C THR A 4 -27.41 -8.52 0.31
N ALA A 5 -26.65 -7.71 1.04
CA ALA A 5 -27.11 -6.46 1.63
C ALA A 5 -27.63 -5.54 0.52
N SER A 6 -28.94 -5.62 0.31
CA SER A 6 -29.74 -4.79 -0.58
C SER A 6 -29.62 -3.34 -0.12
N HIS A 7 -28.84 -2.52 -0.83
CA HIS A 7 -28.93 -1.08 -0.68
C HIS A 7 -30.26 -0.64 -1.31
N SER A 8 -31.07 0.09 -0.54
CA SER A 8 -32.40 0.54 -0.95
C SER A 8 -32.34 1.39 -2.22
N THR A 9 -32.96 0.90 -3.29
CA THR A 9 -32.95 1.50 -4.65
C THR A 9 -33.71 2.84 -4.78
N ASP A 10 -34.28 3.39 -3.70
CA ASP A 10 -35.12 4.61 -3.74
C ASP A 10 -34.40 5.91 -3.33
N ALA A 11 -33.15 5.83 -2.86
CA ALA A 11 -32.38 7.02 -2.47
C ALA A 11 -31.67 7.67 -3.68
N PRO A 12 -31.55 9.02 -3.72
CA PRO A 12 -30.72 9.69 -4.72
C PRO A 12 -29.27 9.19 -4.61
N PHE A 13 -28.57 9.13 -5.75
CA PHE A 13 -27.16 8.71 -5.79
C PHE A 13 -26.28 9.65 -4.96
N ASP A 14 -25.61 9.10 -3.95
CA ASP A 14 -24.53 9.76 -3.24
C ASP A 14 -23.19 9.12 -3.66
N PRO A 15 -22.26 9.88 -4.29
CA PRO A 15 -20.94 9.38 -4.66
C PRO A 15 -20.07 8.98 -3.47
N PHE A 16 -20.41 9.41 -2.25
CA PHE A 16 -19.69 9.09 -1.00
C PHE A 16 -20.34 7.95 -0.20
N ASP A 17 -21.53 7.49 -0.62
CA ASP A 17 -22.16 6.27 -0.08
C ASP A 17 -21.64 5.06 -0.85
N PHE A 18 -20.52 4.50 -0.37
CA PHE A 18 -19.80 3.45 -1.08
C PHE A 18 -20.44 2.08 -0.86
N PRO A 19 -20.67 1.30 -1.93
CA PRO A 19 -21.07 -0.09 -1.81
C PRO A 19 -20.08 -0.92 -0.97
N ALA A 20 -20.61 -1.86 -0.18
CA ALA A 20 -19.80 -2.69 0.72
C ALA A 20 -18.74 -3.54 0.00
N ASP A 21 -19.04 -4.00 -1.21
CA ASP A 21 -18.10 -4.73 -2.08
C ASP A 21 -16.94 -3.83 -2.55
N LEU A 22 -17.21 -2.57 -2.89
CA LEU A 22 -16.16 -1.59 -3.22
C LEU A 22 -15.26 -1.29 -2.00
N ILE A 23 -15.84 -1.15 -0.81
CA ILE A 23 -15.07 -0.97 0.44
C ILE A 23 -14.18 -2.19 0.70
N ALA A 24 -14.75 -3.41 0.58
CA ALA A 24 -14.01 -4.65 0.76
C ALA A 24 -12.87 -4.81 -0.26
N ALA A 25 -13.12 -4.50 -1.54
CA ALA A 25 -12.10 -4.55 -2.58
C ALA A 25 -10.97 -3.54 -2.35
N GLN A 26 -11.31 -2.32 -1.88
CA GLN A 26 -10.31 -1.32 -1.52
C GLN A 26 -9.46 -1.76 -0.31
N ARG A 27 -10.08 -2.39 0.69
CA ARG A 27 -9.36 -2.95 1.84
C ARG A 27 -8.38 -4.03 1.40
N GLU A 28 -8.84 -4.99 0.62
CA GLU A 28 -8.00 -6.09 0.11
C GLU A 28 -6.85 -5.56 -0.75
N ALA A 29 -7.09 -4.56 -1.60
CA ALA A 29 -6.02 -3.88 -2.35
C ALA A 29 -4.97 -3.25 -1.42
N ALA A 30 -5.41 -2.61 -0.33
CA ALA A 30 -4.51 -1.98 0.62
C ALA A 30 -3.71 -3.01 1.45
N GLU A 31 -4.32 -4.14 1.80
CA GLU A 31 -3.67 -5.26 2.49
C GLU A 31 -2.60 -5.90 1.61
N LEU A 32 -2.92 -6.22 0.36
CA LEU A 32 -1.97 -6.76 -0.61
C LEU A 32 -0.81 -5.80 -0.88
N HIS A 33 -1.09 -4.50 -0.94
CA HIS A 33 -0.04 -3.49 -1.08
C HIS A 33 0.87 -3.46 0.17
N ALA A 34 0.29 -3.51 1.37
CA ALA A 34 1.07 -3.56 2.61
C ALA A 34 1.93 -4.84 2.70
N GLU A 35 1.38 -5.99 2.30
CA GLU A 35 2.10 -7.27 2.23
C GLU A 35 3.26 -7.20 1.23
N LEU A 36 3.01 -6.70 0.02
CA LEU A 36 4.04 -6.47 -0.99
C LEU A 36 5.18 -5.59 -0.47
N HIS A 37 4.86 -4.48 0.20
CA HIS A 37 5.86 -3.57 0.77
C HIS A 37 6.67 -4.23 1.90
N ARG A 38 6.02 -5.01 2.77
CA ARG A 38 6.72 -5.78 3.81
C ARG A 38 7.67 -6.80 3.18
N PHE A 39 7.23 -7.51 2.15
CA PHE A 39 8.07 -8.46 1.44
C PHE A 39 9.26 -7.76 0.76
N GLN A 40 9.00 -6.68 0.01
CA GLN A 40 10.04 -5.89 -0.65
C GLN A 40 11.07 -5.33 0.34
N ALA A 41 10.67 -4.96 1.56
CA ALA A 41 11.59 -4.48 2.59
C ALA A 41 12.59 -5.54 3.07
N THR A 42 12.29 -6.83 2.88
CA THR A 42 13.23 -7.94 3.18
C THR A 42 14.18 -8.27 2.03
N LEU A 43 13.92 -7.75 0.83
CA LEU A 43 14.67 -8.08 -0.37
C LEU A 43 15.88 -7.17 -0.56
N PRO A 44 16.92 -7.65 -1.26
CA PRO A 44 17.96 -6.78 -1.77
C PRO A 44 17.38 -5.64 -2.60
N TRP A 45 18.07 -4.50 -2.60
CA TRP A 45 17.59 -3.28 -3.25
C TRP A 45 17.48 -3.38 -4.78
N SER A 46 18.15 -4.36 -5.39
CA SER A 46 18.05 -4.69 -6.82
C SER A 46 17.55 -6.11 -6.99
N ARG A 47 16.68 -6.31 -8.00
CA ARG A 47 16.22 -7.63 -8.44
C ARG A 47 17.28 -8.39 -9.23
N GLU A 48 18.05 -7.68 -10.04
CA GLU A 48 19.16 -8.25 -10.81
C GLU A 48 20.48 -8.07 -10.05
N PRO A 49 21.49 -8.91 -10.31
CA PRO A 49 22.84 -8.67 -9.84
C PRO A 49 23.31 -7.26 -10.20
N HIS A 50 23.88 -6.54 -9.24
CA HIS A 50 24.41 -5.20 -9.43
C HIS A 50 25.65 -5.00 -8.58
N GLU A 51 26.69 -4.41 -9.16
CA GLU A 51 27.99 -4.16 -8.49
C GLU A 51 27.94 -3.10 -7.38
N GLY A 52 26.76 -2.54 -7.09
CA GLY A 52 26.63 -1.36 -6.23
C GLY A 52 27.13 -0.09 -6.91
N TRP A 53 27.05 1.02 -6.17
CA TRP A 53 27.62 2.30 -6.58
C TRP A 53 27.84 3.20 -5.36
N GLU A 54 28.83 4.09 -5.47
CA GLU A 54 29.05 5.18 -4.51
C GLU A 54 28.93 6.51 -5.26
N ALA A 55 28.10 7.43 -4.78
CA ALA A 55 28.07 8.77 -5.35
C ALA A 55 29.37 9.52 -5.02
N PRO A 56 29.88 10.33 -5.96
CA PRO A 56 31.01 11.20 -5.67
C PRO A 56 30.67 12.14 -4.51
N GLU A 57 31.69 12.42 -3.70
CA GLU A 57 31.57 13.31 -2.54
C GLU A 57 31.06 14.67 -3.00
N GLN A 58 29.87 15.08 -2.53
CA GLN A 58 29.38 16.43 -2.79
C GLN A 58 30.20 17.39 -1.93
N ASN A 59 31.13 18.10 -2.57
CA ASN A 59 31.91 19.16 -1.94
C ASN A 59 30.97 20.25 -1.40
N GLY A 60 30.78 20.32 -0.08
CA GLY A 60 30.50 21.59 0.61
C GLY A 60 29.16 21.83 1.32
N GLY A 61 28.48 20.83 1.88
CA GLY A 61 27.27 21.05 2.69
C GLY A 61 27.21 20.25 4.01
N PRO A 62 26.79 20.83 5.15
CA PRO A 62 26.77 20.18 6.47
C PRO A 62 25.74 19.03 6.61
N GLN A 63 25.01 18.67 5.55
CA GLN A 63 24.07 17.54 5.51
C GLN A 63 24.48 16.42 4.52
N GLY A 64 25.75 16.35 4.12
CA GLY A 64 26.27 15.44 3.10
C GLY A 64 26.33 13.96 3.50
N ARG A 65 25.18 13.28 3.64
CA ARG A 65 25.16 11.81 3.66
C ARG A 65 25.56 11.32 2.26
N ARG A 66 26.67 10.58 2.15
CA ARG A 66 27.06 9.89 0.91
C ARG A 66 25.95 8.91 0.52
N SER A 67 25.32 9.14 -0.62
CA SER A 67 24.41 8.15 -1.21
C SER A 67 25.27 7.03 -1.78
N ALA A 68 25.15 5.82 -1.23
CA ALA A 68 25.81 4.64 -1.74
C ALA A 68 24.87 3.44 -1.60
N ARG A 69 25.00 2.48 -2.51
CA ARG A 69 24.30 1.18 -2.45
C ARG A 69 25.34 0.08 -2.60
N PRO A 70 25.37 -0.92 -1.69
CA PRO A 70 26.32 -2.03 -1.79
C PRO A 70 26.02 -2.91 -3.01
N ALA A 71 27.01 -3.70 -3.43
CA ALA A 71 26.80 -4.76 -4.39
C ALA A 71 25.74 -5.75 -3.90
N THR A 72 25.02 -6.35 -4.84
CA THR A 72 23.95 -7.33 -4.59
C THR A 72 23.95 -8.37 -5.68
N GLU A 73 23.71 -9.63 -5.32
CA GLU A 73 23.54 -10.72 -6.29
C GLU A 73 22.13 -10.73 -6.91
N GLY A 74 21.25 -9.84 -6.46
CA GLY A 74 19.86 -9.79 -6.93
C GLY A 74 18.94 -10.64 -6.07
N TRP A 75 17.73 -10.88 -6.57
CA TRP A 75 16.73 -11.72 -5.92
C TRP A 75 16.92 -13.17 -6.35
N THR A 76 16.58 -14.10 -5.47
CA THR A 76 16.41 -15.51 -5.87
C THR A 76 15.18 -15.66 -6.76
N GLU A 77 15.10 -16.76 -7.52
CA GLU A 77 13.94 -17.07 -8.35
C GLU A 77 12.64 -17.16 -7.53
N GLU A 78 12.69 -17.79 -6.36
CA GLU A 78 11.56 -17.88 -5.43
C GLU A 78 11.11 -16.50 -4.91
N GLN A 79 12.08 -15.62 -4.62
CA GLN A 79 11.78 -14.25 -4.20
C GLN A 79 11.11 -13.45 -5.32
N ALA A 80 11.62 -13.59 -6.55
CA ALA A 80 11.04 -12.97 -7.73
C ALA A 80 9.61 -13.48 -8.02
N GLU A 81 9.38 -14.79 -7.95
CA GLU A 81 8.07 -15.41 -8.15
C GLU A 81 7.06 -14.96 -7.08
N THR A 82 7.50 -14.91 -5.82
CA THR A 82 6.67 -14.42 -4.71
C THR A 82 6.27 -12.96 -4.93
N TYR A 83 7.24 -12.10 -5.29
CA TYR A 83 6.97 -10.69 -5.60
C TYR A 83 5.98 -10.56 -6.77
N ASP A 84 6.21 -11.28 -7.86
CA ASP A 84 5.39 -11.19 -9.07
C ASP A 84 3.95 -11.67 -8.82
N THR A 85 3.80 -12.70 -7.98
CA THR A 85 2.49 -13.19 -7.53
C THR A 85 1.75 -12.13 -6.71
N LEU A 86 2.41 -11.54 -5.71
CA LEU A 86 1.82 -10.46 -4.89
C LEU A 86 1.49 -9.24 -5.74
N TRP A 87 2.40 -8.84 -6.63
CA TRP A 87 2.21 -7.72 -7.55
C TRP A 87 1.01 -7.95 -8.48
N LYS A 88 0.86 -9.16 -9.02
CA LYS A 88 -0.29 -9.53 -9.85
C LYS A 88 -1.59 -9.45 -9.05
N ARG A 89 -1.65 -10.06 -7.87
CA ARG A 89 -2.85 -10.02 -7.01
C ARG A 89 -3.25 -8.59 -6.67
N TRP A 90 -2.27 -7.76 -6.30
CA TRP A 90 -2.51 -6.34 -6.01
C TRP A 90 -3.05 -5.57 -7.23
N ARG A 91 -2.50 -5.80 -8.44
CA ARG A 91 -2.97 -5.17 -9.67
C ARG A 91 -4.37 -5.62 -10.06
N ASP A 92 -4.66 -6.91 -9.94
CA ASP A 92 -5.99 -7.47 -10.26
C ASP A 92 -7.04 -6.85 -9.32
N LYS A 93 -6.75 -6.80 -8.02
CA LYS A 93 -7.64 -6.17 -7.03
C LYS A 93 -7.76 -4.66 -7.22
N SER A 94 -6.67 -3.98 -7.55
CA SER A 94 -6.71 -2.55 -7.89
C SER A 94 -7.56 -2.30 -9.14
N THR A 95 -7.53 -3.18 -10.13
CA THR A 95 -8.37 -3.07 -11.33
C THR A 95 -9.86 -3.19 -10.98
N GLU A 96 -10.22 -4.14 -10.12
CA GLU A 96 -11.60 -4.29 -9.60
C GLU A 96 -12.10 -2.99 -8.96
N VAL A 97 -11.28 -2.37 -8.11
CA VAL A 97 -11.62 -1.06 -7.51
C VAL A 97 -11.80 0.00 -8.59
N HIS A 98 -10.87 0.17 -9.53
CA HIS A 98 -10.93 1.27 -10.52
C HIS A 98 -12.06 1.09 -11.55
N MET A 99 -12.41 -0.15 -11.87
CA MET A 99 -13.44 -0.50 -12.87
C MET A 99 -14.83 -0.73 -12.26
N HIS A 100 -14.99 -0.49 -10.96
CA HIS A 100 -16.24 -0.70 -10.24
C HIS A 100 -17.41 0.10 -10.81
N ALA A 101 -18.61 -0.48 -10.80
CA ALA A 101 -19.81 0.12 -11.39
C ALA A 101 -20.22 1.44 -10.72
N HIS A 102 -19.90 1.62 -9.43
CA HIS A 102 -20.10 2.87 -8.67
C HIS A 102 -19.53 4.09 -9.40
N TRP A 103 -18.35 3.94 -10.01
CA TRP A 103 -17.66 5.04 -10.67
C TRP A 103 -18.32 5.48 -11.97
N LYS A 104 -19.14 4.64 -12.61
CA LYS A 104 -19.86 5.02 -13.84
C LYS A 104 -20.84 6.17 -13.60
N ARG A 105 -21.28 6.37 -12.36
CA ARG A 105 -22.21 7.43 -11.95
C ARG A 105 -21.50 8.65 -11.39
N CYS A 106 -20.20 8.55 -11.10
CA CYS A 106 -19.38 9.66 -10.60
C CYS A 106 -18.83 10.48 -11.79
N THR A 107 -19.06 11.80 -11.80
CA THR A 107 -18.61 12.67 -12.90
C THR A 107 -17.71 13.80 -12.39
N GLY A 108 -16.84 14.32 -13.27
CA GLY A 108 -15.99 15.48 -12.99
C GLY A 108 -15.11 15.35 -11.74
N ALA A 109 -14.92 16.47 -11.04
CA ALA A 109 -14.06 16.56 -9.85
C ALA A 109 -14.53 15.66 -8.69
N VAL A 110 -15.84 15.41 -8.58
CA VAL A 110 -16.45 14.57 -7.53
C VAL A 110 -15.92 13.13 -7.59
N ALA A 111 -15.63 12.61 -8.79
CA ALA A 111 -15.06 11.27 -8.93
C ALA A 111 -13.64 11.16 -8.34
N TYR A 112 -12.87 12.24 -8.34
CA TYR A 112 -11.56 12.26 -7.69
C TYR A 112 -11.73 12.31 -6.16
N GLU A 113 -12.56 13.23 -5.67
CA GLU A 113 -12.82 13.40 -4.23
C GLU A 113 -13.38 12.12 -3.59
N ALA A 114 -14.34 11.46 -4.26
CA ALA A 114 -14.91 10.19 -3.81
C ALA A 114 -13.85 9.08 -3.72
N ARG A 115 -12.94 8.95 -4.70
CA ARG A 115 -11.84 7.98 -4.62
C ARG A 115 -10.88 8.27 -3.47
N GLN A 116 -10.59 9.54 -3.21
CA GLN A 116 -9.76 9.95 -2.07
C GLN A 116 -10.47 9.75 -0.73
N ALA A 117 -11.80 9.87 -0.69
CA ALA A 117 -12.61 9.58 0.48
C ALA A 117 -12.62 8.07 0.77
N LEU A 118 -12.86 7.23 -0.24
CA LEU A 118 -12.83 5.77 -0.14
C LEU A 118 -11.53 5.26 0.51
N LYS A 119 -10.37 5.72 0.05
CA LYS A 119 -9.06 5.33 0.63
C LYS A 119 -8.88 5.74 2.10
N ARG A 120 -9.59 6.78 2.54
CA ARG A 120 -9.49 7.31 3.92
C ARG A 120 -10.46 6.65 4.88
N LEU A 121 -11.50 5.97 4.37
CA LEU A 121 -12.48 5.26 5.19
C LEU A 121 -11.78 4.26 6.12
N PRO A 122 -12.11 4.24 7.42
CA PRO A 122 -11.53 3.27 8.36
C PRO A 122 -11.70 1.81 7.91
N GLU A 123 -12.87 1.47 7.36
CA GLU A 123 -13.20 0.11 6.90
C GLU A 123 -12.43 -0.32 5.64
N ALA A 124 -11.94 0.65 4.87
CA ALA A 124 -11.17 0.42 3.64
C ALA A 124 -9.65 0.39 3.90
N ARG A 125 -9.22 0.63 5.14
CA ARG A 125 -7.80 0.56 5.51
C ARG A 125 -7.40 -0.88 5.78
N PRO A 126 -6.13 -1.24 5.52
CA PRO A 126 -5.64 -2.56 5.84
C PRO A 126 -5.73 -2.77 7.35
N VAL A 127 -6.21 -3.95 7.75
CA VAL A 127 -6.13 -4.33 9.16
C VAL A 127 -4.65 -4.54 9.47
N VAL A 128 -4.04 -3.55 10.10
CA VAL A 128 -2.69 -3.72 10.65
C VAL A 128 -2.87 -4.69 11.83
N PRO A 129 -2.21 -5.86 11.83
CA PRO A 129 -2.14 -6.64 13.06
C PRO A 129 -1.44 -5.73 14.06
N VAL A 130 -2.17 -5.30 15.09
CA VAL A 130 -1.55 -4.72 16.27
C VAL A 130 -0.83 -5.89 16.91
N GLU A 131 0.44 -6.07 16.56
CA GLU A 131 1.34 -6.81 17.43
C GLU A 131 1.35 -5.99 18.72
N THR A 132 0.79 -6.56 19.79
CA THR A 132 0.72 -5.96 21.12
C THR A 132 2.13 -5.84 21.69
N ALA A 133 2.95 -4.99 21.09
CA ALA A 133 4.17 -4.49 21.69
C ALA A 133 3.73 -3.41 22.67
N GLU A 134 3.51 -3.82 23.92
CA GLU A 134 3.51 -2.92 25.07
C GLU A 134 4.71 -1.97 24.90
N PRO A 135 4.51 -0.65 24.77
CA PRO A 135 5.63 0.27 24.74
C PRO A 135 6.23 0.28 26.15
N THR A 136 7.28 -0.49 26.38
CA THR A 136 8.12 -0.34 27.58
C THR A 136 8.78 1.03 27.50
N GLN A 137 8.16 2.01 28.17
CA GLN A 137 8.71 3.35 28.41
C GLN A 137 9.88 3.26 29.42
N ASP A 138 10.96 2.58 29.09
CA ASP A 138 12.18 2.56 29.92
C ASP A 138 13.41 2.86 29.06
N ASP A 139 13.47 4.00 28.38
CA ASP A 139 14.75 4.52 27.87
C ASP A 139 14.76 6.05 27.69
N VAL A 140 14.33 6.80 28.71
CA VAL A 140 14.53 8.25 28.72
C VAL A 140 14.98 8.76 30.09
N THR A 141 16.03 8.17 30.65
CA THR A 141 16.87 8.88 31.64
C THR A 141 18.34 8.52 31.47
N LEU A 142 19.03 9.15 30.52
CA LEU A 142 20.48 9.30 30.62
C LEU A 142 20.90 10.74 30.29
N THR A 143 21.14 11.46 31.39
CA THR A 143 22.26 12.40 31.61
C THR A 143 22.23 13.74 30.87
N ARG A 144 21.99 14.80 31.67
CA ARG A 144 22.50 16.16 31.45
C ARG A 144 23.55 16.46 32.52
#